data_AF-A0A3P1AN10-F1
#
_entry.id   AF-A0A3P1AN10-F1
#
_cell.length_a   1.000
_cell.length_b   1.000
_cell.length_c   1.000
_cell.angle_alpha   90.00
_cell.angle_beta   90.00
_cell.angle_gamma   90.00
#
_symmetry.space_group_name_H-M   'P 1'
#
loop_
_entity.id
_entity.type
_entity.pdbx_description
1 polymer ?
#
loop_
_entity_poly.entity_id
_entity_poly.type
_entity_poly.pdbx_seq_one_letter_code
_entity_poly.pdbx_strand_id
1 'polypeptide(L)'
;MTKQIIFETTQFDFDVINHVKHLRKSKGYTQDELSLKMGVTKSFVSNVESYTQRHKYATRHLTLLAKAFGFKNISDLLRFPTPEYDKIKVTVEQTYNETATKVIKSEVLKIEPI
;
A
#
# COMPACT_ATOMS: atom_id res chain seq x y z
N MET A 1 8.31 -21.39 -2.19
CA MET A 1 9.64 -20.73 -2.12
C MET A 1 9.49 -19.40 -1.38
N THR A 2 10.42 -19.03 -0.50
CA THR A 2 10.46 -17.73 0.17
C THR A 2 11.62 -16.88 -0.34
N LYS A 3 11.43 -15.56 -0.40
CA LYS A 3 12.47 -14.58 -0.77
C LYS A 3 12.33 -13.33 0.08
N GLN A 4 13.45 -12.79 0.53
CA GLN A 4 13.48 -11.47 1.16
C GLN A 4 13.68 -10.38 0.12
N ILE A 5 12.93 -9.30 0.28
CA ILE A 5 13.09 -8.05 -0.46
C ILE A 5 13.39 -6.93 0.53
N ILE A 6 14.28 -6.04 0.14
CA ILE A 6 14.67 -4.88 0.93
C ILE A 6 14.51 -3.66 0.02
N PHE A 7 13.81 -2.64 0.51
CA PHE A 7 13.63 -1.40 -0.22
C PHE A 7 13.60 -0.21 0.72
N GLU A 8 13.91 0.96 0.18
CA GLU A 8 13.87 2.23 0.88
C GLU A 8 12.69 3.06 0.39
N THR A 9 12.01 3.74 1.30
CA THR A 9 10.87 4.63 1.00
C THR A 9 10.73 5.68 2.10
N THR A 10 9.83 6.65 1.92
CA THR A 10 9.41 7.50 3.02
C THR A 10 8.48 6.70 3.94
N GLN A 11 8.53 6.97 5.24
CA GLN A 11 7.61 6.32 6.19
C GLN A 11 6.17 6.72 5.90
N PHE A 12 5.94 7.99 5.56
CA PHE A 12 4.62 8.49 5.20
C PHE A 12 3.98 7.70 4.04
N ASP A 13 4.70 7.47 2.94
CA ASP A 13 4.15 6.71 1.81
C ASP A 13 3.81 5.26 2.21
N PHE A 14 4.66 4.63 3.01
CA PHE A 14 4.46 3.27 3.50
C PHE A 14 3.21 3.18 4.41
N ASP A 15 3.08 4.12 5.34
CA ASP A 15 1.97 4.16 6.29
C ASP A 15 0.64 4.46 5.58
N VAL A 16 0.63 5.38 4.60
CA VAL A 16 -0.54 5.63 3.75
C VAL A 16 -0.97 4.38 2.98
N ILE A 17 -0.02 3.67 2.36
CA ILE A 17 -0.33 2.44 1.61
C ILE A 17 -0.93 1.39 2.53
N ASN A 18 -0.35 1.17 3.71
CA ASN A 18 -0.85 0.20 4.68
C ASN A 18 -2.22 0.60 5.25
N HIS A 19 -2.41 1.89 5.55
CA HIS A 19 -3.68 2.43 6.01
C HIS A 19 -4.78 2.23 4.96
N VAL A 20 -4.53 2.61 3.71
CA VAL A 20 -5.48 2.42 2.60
C VAL A 20 -5.77 0.94 2.37
N LYS A 21 -4.76 0.07 2.43
CA LYS A 21 -4.92 -1.39 2.32
C LYS A 21 -5.81 -1.94 3.44
N HIS A 22 -5.65 -1.44 4.67
CA HIS A 22 -6.53 -1.79 5.79
C HIS A 22 -7.97 -1.33 5.56
N LEU A 23 -8.18 -0.05 5.20
CA LEU A 23 -9.50 0.48 4.86
C LEU A 23 -10.17 -0.34 3.75
N ARG A 24 -9.44 -0.62 2.66
CA ARG A 24 -9.91 -1.43 1.53
C ARG A 24 -10.40 -2.80 1.99
N LYS A 25 -9.59 -3.52 2.77
CA LYS A 25 -9.95 -4.83 3.32
C LYS A 25 -11.15 -4.75 4.27
N SER A 26 -11.22 -3.73 5.13
CA SER A 26 -12.35 -3.53 6.05
C SER A 26 -13.68 -3.30 5.33
N LYS A 27 -13.63 -2.74 4.11
CA LYS A 27 -14.79 -2.57 3.22
C LYS A 27 -15.07 -3.77 2.31
N GLY A 28 -14.25 -4.82 2.37
CA GLY A 28 -14.37 -6.00 1.51
C GLY A 28 -13.97 -5.78 0.05
N TYR A 29 -13.29 -4.68 -0.27
CA TYR A 29 -12.91 -4.37 -1.65
C TYR A 29 -11.66 -5.15 -2.08
N THR A 30 -11.67 -5.70 -3.29
CA THR A 30 -10.48 -6.13 -4.02
C THR A 30 -9.65 -4.91 -4.45
N GLN A 31 -8.39 -5.14 -4.83
CA GLN A 31 -7.52 -4.08 -5.35
C GLN A 31 -8.12 -3.46 -6.62
N ASP A 32 -8.62 -4.32 -7.52
CA ASP A 32 -9.28 -3.92 -8.76
C ASP A 32 -10.53 -3.06 -8.52
N GLU A 33 -11.38 -3.44 -7.56
CA GLU A 33 -12.57 -2.66 -7.22
C GLU A 33 -12.22 -1.28 -6.66
N LEU A 34 -11.19 -1.19 -5.81
CA LEU A 34 -10.74 0.13 -5.33
C LEU A 34 -10.20 0.98 -6.48
N SER A 35 -9.40 0.41 -7.39
CA SER A 35 -8.93 1.12 -8.59
C SER A 35 -10.10 1.68 -9.41
N LEU A 36 -11.13 0.87 -9.65
CA LEU A 36 -12.32 1.29 -10.41
C LEU A 36 -13.11 2.39 -9.66
N LYS A 37 -13.29 2.26 -8.34
CA LYS A 37 -13.95 3.30 -7.52
C LYS A 37 -13.18 4.61 -7.48
N MET A 38 -11.85 4.56 -7.56
CA MET A 38 -10.98 5.73 -7.70
C MET A 38 -11.03 6.36 -9.10
N GLY A 39 -11.55 5.66 -10.11
CA GLY A 39 -11.54 6.11 -11.51
C GLY A 39 -10.15 6.04 -12.16
N VAL A 40 -9.33 5.06 -11.77
CA VAL A 40 -7.98 4.82 -12.35
C VAL A 40 -7.94 3.45 -13.03
N THR A 41 -6.81 3.11 -13.66
CA THR A 41 -6.62 1.80 -14.31
C THR A 41 -6.76 0.66 -13.30
N LYS A 42 -7.37 -0.46 -13.70
CA LYS A 42 -7.70 -1.60 -12.83
C LYS A 42 -6.50 -2.09 -11.99
N SER A 43 -5.30 -2.10 -12.58
CA SER A 43 -4.05 -2.53 -11.95
C SER A 43 -3.38 -1.49 -11.04
N PHE A 44 -3.93 -0.29 -10.89
CA PHE A 44 -3.28 0.78 -10.15
C PHE A 44 -3.03 0.44 -8.69
N VAL A 45 -4.08 0.04 -7.95
CA VAL A 45 -3.95 -0.31 -6.52
C VAL A 45 -3.09 -1.55 -6.31
N SER A 46 -3.14 -2.54 -7.21
CA SER A 46 -2.25 -3.71 -7.11
C SER A 46 -0.78 -3.33 -7.28
N ASN A 47 -0.48 -2.36 -8.14
CA ASN A 47 0.88 -1.84 -8.31
C ASN A 47 1.33 -1.04 -7.09
N VAL A 48 0.44 -0.22 -6.49
CA VAL A 48 0.77 0.58 -5.30
C VAL A 48 0.98 -0.29 -4.05
N GLU A 49 0.15 -1.32 -3.85
CA GLU A 49 0.27 -2.21 -2.70
C GLU A 49 1.36 -3.29 -2.85
N SER A 50 2.03 -3.34 -4.00
CA SER A 50 3.10 -4.30 -4.26
C SER A 50 4.44 -3.78 -3.74
N TYR A 51 5.11 -4.57 -2.89
CA TYR A 51 6.45 -4.26 -2.40
C TYR A 51 7.57 -4.38 -3.46
N THR A 52 7.26 -4.95 -4.63
CA THR A 52 8.22 -5.05 -5.74
C THR A 52 8.08 -3.92 -6.75
N GLN A 53 7.08 -3.06 -6.57
CA GLN A 53 6.79 -1.93 -7.46
C GLN A 53 7.07 -0.62 -6.72
N ARG A 54 7.48 0.40 -7.47
CA ARG A 54 7.77 1.73 -6.91
C ARG A 54 6.57 2.69 -6.93
N HIS A 55 5.39 2.20 -7.29
CA HIS A 55 4.19 3.02 -7.43
C HIS A 55 3.70 3.48 -6.06
N LYS A 56 3.28 4.75 -5.97
CA LYS A 56 2.82 5.37 -4.73
C LYS A 56 1.56 6.19 -4.98
N TYR A 57 0.79 6.44 -3.92
CA TYR A 57 -0.29 7.41 -3.96
C TYR A 57 0.28 8.84 -3.98
N ALA A 58 0.39 9.44 -5.16
CA ALA A 58 0.61 10.89 -5.27
C ALA A 58 -0.57 11.70 -4.71
N THR A 59 -0.37 13.00 -4.44
CA THR A 59 -1.37 13.91 -3.83
C THR A 59 -2.75 13.87 -4.48
N ARG A 60 -2.82 13.81 -5.82
CA ARG A 60 -4.11 13.69 -6.54
C ARG A 60 -4.92 12.47 -6.13
N HIS A 61 -4.26 11.38 -5.76
CA HIS A 61 -4.92 10.13 -5.38
C HIS A 61 -5.57 10.20 -4.01
N LEU A 62 -5.13 11.09 -3.11
CA LEU A 62 -5.77 11.29 -1.81
C LEU A 62 -7.22 11.74 -1.97
N THR A 63 -7.48 12.67 -2.90
CA THR A 63 -8.84 13.11 -3.24
C THR A 63 -9.67 11.97 -3.85
N LEU A 64 -9.06 11.14 -4.70
CA LEU A 64 -9.75 10.00 -5.33
C LEU A 64 -10.08 8.90 -4.31
N LEU A 65 -9.16 8.61 -3.41
CA LEU A 65 -9.35 7.68 -2.29
C LEU A 65 -10.45 8.18 -1.35
N ALA A 66 -10.41 9.46 -0.97
CA ALA A 66 -11.43 10.06 -0.11
C ALA A 66 -12.83 9.88 -0.71
N LYS A 67 -12.99 10.19 -2.01
CA LYS A 67 -14.24 9.95 -2.75
C LYS A 67 -14.62 8.47 -2.81
N ALA A 68 -13.67 7.59 -3.11
CA ALA A 68 -13.90 6.14 -3.22
C ALA A 68 -14.37 5.50 -1.90
N PHE A 69 -13.92 6.05 -0.76
CA PHE A 69 -14.34 5.60 0.58
C PHE A 69 -15.51 6.40 1.17
N GLY A 70 -15.99 7.44 0.49
CA GLY A 70 -17.11 8.26 0.95
C GLY A 70 -16.76 9.27 2.05
N PHE A 71 -15.48 9.63 2.19
CA PHE A 71 -15.04 10.66 3.14
C PHE A 71 -15.35 12.06 2.60
N LYS A 72 -15.86 12.93 3.48
CA LYS A 72 -16.11 14.34 3.15
C LYS A 72 -14.84 15.18 3.22
N ASN A 73 -13.95 14.89 4.17
CA ASN A 73 -12.68 15.60 4.35
C ASN A 73 -11.49 14.67 4.10
N ILE A 74 -10.41 15.20 3.51
CA ILE A 74 -9.17 14.43 3.30
C ILE A 74 -8.56 13.99 4.64
N SER A 75 -8.71 14.79 5.70
CA SER A 75 -8.25 14.43 7.04
C SER A 75 -8.90 13.15 7.58
N ASP A 76 -10.12 12.80 7.13
CA ASP A 76 -10.79 11.56 7.52
C ASP A 76 -10.13 10.33 6.90
N LEU A 77 -9.58 10.47 5.68
CA LEU A 77 -8.77 9.44 5.02
C LEU A 77 -7.40 9.26 5.68
N LEU A 78 -6.83 10.33 6.24
CA LEU A 78 -5.47 10.34 6.80
C LEU A 78 -5.45 10.13 8.31
N ARG A 79 -6.44 9.41 8.86
CA ARG A 79 -6.51 9.09 10.30
C ARG A 79 -5.58 7.92 10.66
N PHE A 80 -4.28 8.17 10.64
CA PHE A 80 -3.24 7.28 11.15
C PHE A 80 -2.17 8.10 11.91
N PRO A 81 -1.36 7.49 12.79
CA PRO A 81 -0.32 8.20 13.52
C PRO A 81 0.63 8.95 12.59
N THR A 82 1.09 10.13 13.02
CA THR A 82 2.13 10.86 12.29
C THR A 82 3.41 10.02 12.23
N PRO A 83 4.02 9.86 11.05
CA PRO A 83 5.30 9.16 10.93
C PRO A 83 6.40 9.79 11.78
N GLU A 84 7.28 8.95 12.34
CA GLU A 84 8.39 9.38 13.21
C GLU A 84 9.65 9.75 12.39
N TYR A 85 9.87 9.06 11.26
CA TYR A 85 11.05 9.19 10.42
C TYR A 85 10.66 9.65 9.01
N ASP A 86 11.52 10.43 8.34
CA ASP A 86 11.32 10.79 6.94
C ASP A 86 11.45 9.55 6.04
N LYS A 87 12.60 8.87 6.13
CA LYS A 87 12.92 7.67 5.35
C LYS A 87 13.11 6.45 6.21
N ILE A 88 12.72 5.32 5.66
CA ILE A 88 12.83 4.00 6.26
C ILE A 88 13.34 2.98 5.25
N LYS A 89 14.01 1.96 5.79
CA LYS A 89 14.35 0.72 5.11
C LYS A 89 13.38 -0.36 5.58
N VAL A 90 12.73 -1.03 4.64
CA VAL A 90 11.75 -2.08 4.93
C VAL A 90 12.28 -3.41 4.41
N THR A 91 12.31 -4.42 5.29
CA THR A 91 12.59 -5.82 4.95
C THR A 91 11.30 -6.59 4.95
N VAL A 92 10.95 -7.20 3.81
CA VAL A 92 9.73 -8.01 3.64
C VAL A 92 10.12 -9.41 3.20
N GLU A 93 9.52 -10.42 3.82
CA GLU A 93 9.54 -11.79 3.32
C GLU A 93 8.34 -12.04 2.44
N GLN A 94 8.57 -12.55 1.22
CA GLN A 94 7.54 -12.95 0.29
C GLN A 94 7.54 -14.46 0.11
N THR A 95 6.37 -15.06 0.26
CA THR A 95 6.13 -16.47 -0.08
C THR A 95 5.49 -16.55 -1.46
N TYR A 96 6.11 -17.32 -2.35
CA TYR A 96 5.62 -17.56 -3.71
C TYR A 96 4.92 -18.91 -3.82
N ASN A 97 4.08 -19.04 -4.84
CA ASN A 97 3.52 -20.32 -5.27
C ASN A 97 4.62 -21.34 -5.65
N GLU A 98 4.22 -22.60 -5.84
CA GLU A 98 5.12 -23.71 -6.15
C GLU A 98 5.96 -23.44 -7.40
N THR A 99 5.38 -22.79 -8.43
CA THR A 99 6.07 -22.43 -9.68
C THR A 99 6.89 -21.14 -9.58
N ALA A 100 6.97 -20.51 -8.41
CA ALA A 100 7.68 -19.26 -8.15
C ALA A 100 7.28 -18.05 -9.04
N THR A 101 6.09 -18.09 -9.66
CA THR A 101 5.58 -17.05 -10.56
C THR A 101 4.74 -15.97 -9.87
N LYS A 102 4.11 -16.29 -8.72
CA LYS A 102 3.17 -15.39 -8.04
C LYS A 102 3.42 -15.35 -6.54
N VAL A 103 3.42 -14.14 -5.97
CA VAL A 103 3.45 -13.91 -4.52
C VAL A 103 2.08 -14.26 -3.92
N ILE A 104 2.07 -15.15 -2.93
CA ILE A 104 0.88 -15.57 -2.19
C ILE A 104 0.78 -14.83 -0.86
N LYS A 105 1.91 -14.66 -0.16
CA LYS A 105 1.98 -13.99 1.14
C LYS A 105 3.14 -13.01 1.16
N SER A 106 2.98 -11.90 1.87
CA SER A 106 4.05 -10.97 2.19
C SER A 106 3.96 -10.56 3.64
N GLU A 107 5.09 -10.57 4.34
CA GLU A 107 5.20 -10.27 5.76
C GLU A 107 6.35 -9.31 5.99
N VAL A 108 6.08 -8.20 6.68
CA VAL A 108 7.10 -7.20 7.01
C VAL A 108 7.89 -7.74 8.20
N LEU A 109 9.18 -7.99 8.01
CA LEU A 109 10.08 -8.51 9.04
C LEU A 109 10.71 -7.40 9.86
N LYS A 110 11.06 -6.29 9.21
CA LYS A 110 11.81 -5.20 9.84
C LYS A 110 11.54 -3.85 9.18
N ILE A 111 11.48 -2.80 9.98
CA ILE A 111 11.45 -1.41 9.55
C ILE A 111 12.51 -0.66 10.36
N GLU A 112 13.39 0.06 9.68
CA GLU A 112 14.49 0.81 10.31
C GLU A 112 14.56 2.23 9.72
N PRO A 113 14.81 3.27 10.54
CA PRO A 113 15.14 4.59 10.01
C PRO A 113 16.44 4.57 9.22
N ILE A 114 16.59 5.49 8.26
CA ILE A 114 17.80 5.72 7.47
C ILE A 114 18.39 7.08 7.81
#